data_AF-A0A346CIX8-F1
#
_entry.id   AF-A0A346CIX8-F1
#
_cell.length_a   1.000
_cell.length_b   1.000
_cell.length_c   1.000
_cell.angle_alpha   90.00
_cell.angle_beta   90.00
_cell.angle_gamma   90.00
#
_symmetry.space_group_name_H-M   'P 1'
#
loop_
_entity.id
_entity.type
_entity.pdbx_description
1 polymer ?
#
loop_
_entity_poly.entity_id
_entity_poly.type
_entity_poly.pdbx_seq_one_letter_code
_entity_poly.pdbx_strand_id
1 'polypeptide(L)'
;MQRGAVLLGVVAFLALWPQTAAKLYDADVSAMAYYGKRLMEACDMAIDGKDSSWSAYSVEDLKEDKRLYHRMLLDLVPCLNKFLDERYETP
;
A
#
# COMPACT_ATOMS: atom_id res chain seq x y z
N MET A 1 -18.95 16.55 6.29
CA MET A 1 -17.76 16.34 7.15
C MET A 1 -17.71 14.90 7.69
N GLN A 2 -17.64 13.89 6.81
CA GLN A 2 -17.61 12.46 7.20
C GLN A 2 -16.41 11.71 6.57
N ARG A 3 -15.64 12.38 5.70
CA ARG A 3 -14.63 11.77 4.82
C ARG A 3 -13.22 11.73 5.42
N GLY A 4 -12.92 12.58 6.40
CA GLY A 4 -11.64 12.56 7.14
C GLY A 4 -11.47 11.33 8.05
N ALA A 5 -12.57 10.70 8.48
CA ALA A 5 -12.53 9.49 9.30
C ALA A 5 -12.06 8.25 8.51
N VAL A 6 -12.30 8.22 7.19
CA VAL A 6 -11.88 7.11 6.32
C VAL A 6 -10.37 7.13 6.13
N LEU A 7 -9.78 8.32 5.99
CA LEU A 7 -8.33 8.54 5.88
C LEU A 7 -7.59 8.12 7.16
N LEU A 8 -8.11 8.51 8.31
CA LEU A 8 -7.60 8.04 9.60
C LEU A 8 -7.78 6.53 9.76
N GLY A 9 -8.87 5.95 9.26
CA GLY A 9 -9.12 4.52 9.30
C GLY A 9 -8.10 3.70 8.53
N VAL A 10 -7.81 4.05 7.27
CA VAL A 10 -6.85 3.31 6.42
C VAL A 10 -5.42 3.53 6.88
N VAL A 11 -5.04 4.76 7.24
CA VAL A 11 -3.69 5.05 7.76
C VAL A 11 -3.48 4.43 9.14
N ALA A 12 -4.47 4.44 10.04
CA ALA A 12 -4.39 3.73 11.30
C ALA A 12 -4.32 2.21 11.08
N PHE A 13 -5.05 1.66 10.12
CA PHE A 13 -4.97 0.24 9.79
C PHE A 13 -3.57 -0.15 9.27
N LEU A 14 -2.93 0.69 8.46
CA LEU A 14 -1.56 0.48 7.96
C LEU A 14 -0.49 0.75 9.03
N ALA A 15 -0.71 1.71 9.94
CA ALA A 15 0.26 2.11 10.96
C ALA A 15 0.20 1.27 12.25
N LEU A 16 -0.96 0.68 12.57
CA LEU A 16 -1.13 -0.15 13.77
C LEU A 16 -0.77 -1.63 13.54
N TRP A 17 -0.80 -2.10 12.29
CA TRP A 17 -0.49 -3.50 11.95
C TRP A 17 0.98 -3.95 12.09
N PRO A 18 2.00 -3.08 11.96
CA PRO A 18 3.38 -3.48 12.23
C PRO A 18 3.57 -3.92 13.68
N GLN A 19 2.72 -3.47 14.62
CA GLN A 19 2.84 -3.76 16.04
C GLN A 19 2.14 -5.05 16.47
N THR A 20 1.09 -5.49 15.76
CA THR A 20 0.40 -6.77 16.02
C THR A 20 0.97 -7.93 15.20
N ALA A 21 1.74 -7.66 14.14
CA ALA A 21 2.43 -8.66 13.32
C ALA A 21 3.67 -9.30 13.98
N ALA A 22 3.97 -8.96 15.25
CA ALA A 22 5.07 -9.57 16.00
C ALA A 22 4.92 -11.09 16.19
N LYS A 23 3.77 -11.68 15.86
CA LYS A 23 3.57 -13.13 15.96
C LYS A 23 2.50 -13.68 15.01
N LEU A 24 2.69 -13.62 13.68
CA LEU A 24 1.88 -14.43 12.74
C LEU A 24 2.70 -14.81 11.51
N TYR A 25 3.27 -16.02 11.57
CA TYR A 25 3.82 -16.71 10.40
C TYR A 25 2.67 -17.44 9.70
N ASP A 26 2.40 -17.06 8.44
CA ASP A 26 2.35 -17.91 7.23
C ASP A 26 1.20 -17.53 6.26
N ALA A 27 0.01 -17.14 6.74
CA ALA A 27 -1.12 -16.76 5.87
C ALA A 27 -1.28 -15.23 5.73
N ASP A 28 -1.21 -14.49 6.83
CA ASP A 28 -1.51 -13.06 6.84
C ASP A 28 -0.46 -12.23 6.08
N VAL A 29 0.82 -12.60 6.17
CA VAL A 29 1.90 -11.92 5.43
C VAL A 29 1.73 -12.08 3.93
N SER A 30 1.27 -13.26 3.48
CA SER A 30 1.00 -13.54 2.08
C SER A 30 -0.11 -12.66 1.53
N ALA A 31 -1.22 -12.54 2.28
CA ALA A 31 -2.32 -11.66 1.93
C ALA A 31 -1.87 -10.19 1.91
N MET A 32 -1.06 -9.77 2.88
CA MET A 32 -0.57 -8.39 2.97
C MET A 32 0.38 -8.01 1.82
N ALA A 33 1.27 -8.92 1.42
CA ALA A 33 2.11 -8.72 0.24
C ALA A 33 1.26 -8.63 -1.03
N TYR A 34 0.27 -9.53 -1.18
CA TYR A 34 -0.62 -9.55 -2.33
C TYR A 34 -1.45 -8.27 -2.46
N TYR A 35 -2.16 -7.90 -1.39
CA TYR A 35 -3.02 -6.71 -1.39
C TYR A 35 -2.22 -5.42 -1.42
N GLY A 36 -1.08 -5.36 -0.73
CA GLY A 36 -0.18 -4.22 -0.79
C GLY A 36 0.35 -3.97 -2.20
N LYS A 37 0.78 -5.04 -2.89
CA LYS A 37 1.23 -4.94 -4.29
C LYS A 37 0.12 -4.45 -5.21
N ARG A 38 -1.07 -5.04 -5.13
CA ARG A 38 -2.21 -4.61 -5.95
C ARG A 38 -2.59 -3.16 -5.72
N LEU A 39 -2.54 -2.71 -4.47
CA LEU A 39 -2.87 -1.32 -4.15
C LEU A 39 -1.82 -0.36 -4.71
N MET A 40 -0.54 -0.72 -4.65
CA MET A 40 0.55 0.04 -5.27
C MET A 40 0.40 0.10 -6.80
N GLU A 41 0.15 -1.04 -7.45
CA GLU A 41 -0.05 -1.11 -8.89
C GLU A 41 -1.24 -0.25 -9.34
N ALA A 42 -2.36 -0.34 -8.62
CA ALA A 42 -3.54 0.47 -8.90
C ALA A 42 -3.27 1.96 -8.70
N CYS A 43 -2.47 2.31 -7.69
CA CYS A 43 -2.12 3.69 -7.40
C CYS A 43 -1.23 4.30 -8.50
N ASP A 44 -0.14 3.62 -8.88
CA ASP A 44 0.74 4.07 -9.97
C ASP A 44 -0.03 4.22 -11.29
N MET A 45 -0.90 3.25 -11.61
CA MET A 45 -1.74 3.31 -12.80
C MET A 45 -2.72 4.48 -12.76
N ALA A 46 -3.27 4.80 -11.60
CA ALA A 46 -4.23 5.88 -11.44
C ALA A 46 -3.60 7.27 -11.56
N ILE A 47 -2.34 7.41 -11.15
CA ILE A 47 -1.63 8.70 -11.13
C ILE A 47 -0.85 8.94 -12.42
N ASP A 48 0.03 8.01 -12.78
CA ASP A 48 1.01 8.23 -13.86
C ASP A 48 0.58 7.57 -15.18
N GLY A 49 -0.53 6.83 -15.18
CA GLY A 49 -1.05 6.13 -16.37
C GLY A 49 -0.08 5.08 -16.94
N LYS A 50 0.91 4.67 -16.15
CA LYS A 50 1.99 3.76 -16.52
C LYS A 50 1.95 2.49 -15.68
N ASP A 51 2.57 1.44 -16.21
CA ASP A 51 2.81 0.24 -15.44
C ASP A 51 3.69 0.56 -14.23
N SER A 52 3.25 0.07 -13.07
CA SER A 52 3.95 0.26 -11.81
C SER A 52 5.36 -0.32 -11.87
N SER A 53 6.34 0.40 -11.34
CA SER A 53 7.69 -0.15 -11.16
C SER A 53 7.70 -1.38 -10.25
N TRP A 54 6.68 -1.52 -9.39
CA TRP A 54 6.48 -2.67 -8.50
C TRP A 54 5.91 -3.90 -9.20
N SER A 55 5.44 -3.78 -10.45
CA SER A 55 4.99 -4.92 -11.25
C SER A 55 6.11 -5.92 -11.55
N ALA A 56 7.36 -5.45 -11.59
CA ALA A 56 8.55 -6.27 -11.84
C ALA A 56 8.87 -7.27 -10.69
N TYR A 57 8.34 -7.03 -9.49
CA TYR A 57 8.53 -7.91 -8.34
C TYR A 57 7.33 -8.85 -8.19
N SER A 58 7.58 -10.13 -7.98
CA SER A 58 6.52 -11.09 -7.66
C SER A 58 6.01 -10.88 -6.22
N VAL A 59 4.85 -11.45 -5.91
CA VAL A 59 4.34 -11.44 -4.54
C VAL A 59 5.25 -12.27 -3.62
N GLU A 60 5.82 -13.36 -4.13
CA GLU A 60 6.85 -14.16 -3.46
C GLU A 60 8.09 -13.34 -3.10
N ASP A 61 8.60 -12.48 -3.99
CA ASP A 61 9.76 -11.60 -3.68
C ASP A 61 9.46 -10.68 -2.49
N LEU A 62 8.24 -10.16 -2.41
CA LEU A 62 7.79 -9.30 -1.31
C LEU A 62 7.57 -10.08 -0.01
N LYS A 63 7.22 -11.36 -0.09
CA LYS A 63 7.04 -12.24 1.08
C LYS A 63 8.38 -12.65 1.67
N GLU A 64 9.35 -12.94 0.82
CA GLU A 64 10.69 -13.38 1.22
C GLU A 64 11.55 -12.20 1.69
N ASP A 65 11.47 -11.04 1.02
CA ASP A 65 12.23 -9.85 1.38
C ASP A 65 11.35 -8.81 2.11
N LYS A 66 11.40 -8.86 3.45
CA LYS A 66 10.72 -7.89 4.32
C LYS A 66 11.15 -6.44 4.06
N ARG A 67 12.40 -6.20 3.63
CA ARG A 67 12.89 -4.84 3.34
C ARG A 67 12.30 -4.33 2.03
N LEU A 68 12.19 -5.21 1.04
CA LEU A 68 11.53 -4.90 -0.23
C LEU A 68 10.05 -4.56 0.00
N TYR A 69 9.35 -5.37 0.79
CA TYR A 69 7.96 -5.09 1.17
C TYR A 69 7.81 -3.77 1.93
N HIS A 70 8.69 -3.49 2.89
CA HIS A 70 8.66 -2.22 3.62
C HIS A 70 8.88 -1.02 2.69
N ARG A 71 9.80 -1.14 1.72
CA ARG A 71 10.03 -0.10 0.72
C ARG A 71 8.79 0.14 -0.13
N MET A 72 8.11 -0.93 -0.57
CA MET A 72 6.85 -0.81 -1.30
C MET A 72 5.80 -0.04 -0.50
N LEU A 73 5.66 -0.35 0.80
CA LEU A 73 4.74 0.38 1.66
C LEU A 73 5.13 1.87 1.84
N LEU A 74 6.43 2.16 1.94
CA LEU A 74 6.91 3.53 2.03
C LEU A 74 6.65 4.34 0.76
N ASP A 75 6.70 3.71 -0.41
CA ASP A 75 6.39 4.33 -1.70
C ASP A 75 4.87 4.41 -1.95
N LEU A 76 4.11 3.48 -1.37
CA LEU A 76 2.65 3.47 -1.45
C LEU A 76 2.02 4.67 -0.75
N VAL A 77 2.57 5.09 0.40
CA VAL A 77 2.04 6.25 1.15
C VAL A 77 2.03 7.55 0.32
N PRO A 78 3.15 8.02 -0.27
CA PRO A 78 3.16 9.22 -1.10
C PRO A 78 2.33 9.03 -2.38
N CYS A 79 2.29 7.82 -2.94
CA CYS A 79 1.39 7.53 -4.06
C CYS A 79 -0.07 7.78 -3.68
N LEU A 80 -0.56 7.14 -2.60
CA LEU A 80 -1.94 7.31 -2.15
C LEU A 80 -2.25 8.77 -1.81
N ASN A 81 -1.31 9.50 -1.19
CA ASN A 81 -1.48 10.93 -0.94
C ASN A 81 -1.66 11.73 -2.23
N LYS A 82 -0.80 11.51 -3.24
CA LYS A 82 -0.91 12.19 -4.54
C LYS A 82 -2.22 11.84 -5.26
N PHE A 83 -2.61 10.57 -5.28
CA PHE A 83 -3.90 10.14 -5.84
C PHE A 83 -5.08 10.86 -5.18
N LEU A 84 -5.03 11.01 -3.86
CA LEU A 84 -6.07 11.71 -3.10
C LEU A 84 -6.07 13.20 -3.41
N ASP A 85 -4.89 13.85 -3.41
CA ASP A 85 -4.76 15.27 -3.71
C ASP A 85 -5.34 15.60 -5.10
N GLU A 86 -4.99 14.84 -6.14
CA GLU A 86 -5.53 15.02 -7.50
C GLU A 86 -7.06 14.83 -7.56
N ARG A 87 -7.61 13.94 -6.72
CA ARG A 87 -9.06 13.71 -6.58
C ARG A 87 -9.77 14.79 -5.76
N TYR A 88 -9.06 15.52 -4.90
CA TYR A 88 -9.61 16.66 -4.15
C TYR A 88 -9.58 17.96 -4.95
N GLU A 89 -8.69 18.08 -5.94
CA GLU A 89 -8.61 19.23 -6.86
C GLU A 89 -9.60 19.16 -8.04
N THR A 90 -10.25 18.02 -8.26
CA THR A 90 -11.31 17.89 -9.27
C THR A 90 -12.64 18.40 -8.69
N PRO A 91 -13.23 19.51 -9.22
CA PRO A 91 -14.47 20.10 -8.71
C PRO A 91 -15.71 19.21 -8.89
#